data_AF-A0A6J0Y2R3-F1
#
_entry.id   AF-A0A6J0Y2R3-F1
#
_cell.length_a   1.000
_cell.length_b   1.000
_cell.length_c   1.000
_cell.angle_alpha   90.00
_cell.angle_beta   90.00
_cell.angle_gamma   90.00
#
_symmetry.space_group_name_H-M   'P 1'
#
loop_
_entity.id
_entity.type
_entity.pdbx_description
1 polymer ?
#
loop_
_entity_poly.entity_id
_entity_poly.type
_entity_poly.pdbx_seq_one_letter_code
_entity_poly.pdbx_strand_id
1 'polypeptide(L)'
;MFYSQAGARPRTWEASPSEHKKWVEVFKACDEDNKGYLSREDFKVAVVMLFGYKPSKIEADSVMSSVDPNTSGIQLKEFLDIVRKKKEAQLYCNEVRHIFTAFDRHYRGYLTLEDFKKAFKRVAPKLSERIILEVFR
;
A
#
# COMPACT_ATOMS: atom_id res chain seq x y z
N MET A 1 -26.50 -15.22 18.73
CA MET A 1 -25.87 -14.98 17.41
C MET A 1 -24.83 -13.89 17.60
N PHE A 2 -23.55 -14.28 17.78
CA PHE A 2 -22.46 -13.31 17.82
C PHE A 2 -21.76 -13.36 16.47
N TYR A 3 -21.97 -12.33 15.65
CA TYR A 3 -21.15 -12.11 14.47
C TYR A 3 -19.75 -11.72 14.96
N SER A 4 -18.81 -12.66 14.87
CA SER A 4 -17.40 -12.36 15.05
C SER A 4 -16.96 -11.44 13.91
N GLN A 5 -16.84 -10.14 14.19
CA GLN A 5 -16.02 -9.24 13.39
C GLN A 5 -14.55 -9.67 13.54
N ALA A 6 -14.16 -10.70 12.78
CA ALA A 6 -12.76 -11.03 12.52
C ALA A 6 -12.38 -10.56 11.11
N GLY A 7 -12.80 -9.34 10.75
CA GLY A 7 -12.07 -8.58 9.75
C GLY A 7 -10.83 -8.04 10.44
N ALA A 8 -9.65 -8.57 10.11
CA ALA A 8 -8.40 -7.94 10.50
C ALA A 8 -8.47 -6.50 10.01
N ARG A 9 -8.69 -5.54 10.93
CA ARG A 9 -8.49 -4.13 10.61
C ARG A 9 -7.04 -4.05 10.11
N PRO A 10 -6.78 -3.53 8.89
CA PRO A 10 -5.43 -3.19 8.53
C PRO A 10 -4.93 -2.33 9.68
N ARG A 11 -3.77 -2.68 10.28
CA ARG A 11 -3.14 -1.77 11.23
C ARG A 11 -3.06 -0.44 10.50
N THR A 12 -3.78 0.57 10.97
CA THR A 12 -3.74 1.90 10.38
C THR A 12 -2.32 2.38 10.58
N TRP A 13 -1.51 2.21 9.54
CA TRP A 13 -0.14 2.68 9.55
C TRP A 13 -0.19 4.20 9.55
N GLU A 14 0.32 4.81 10.61
CA GLU A 14 0.52 6.26 10.66
C GLU A 14 1.95 6.57 10.26
N ALA A 15 2.11 7.55 9.38
CA ALA A 15 3.42 8.02 8.98
C ALA A 15 4.17 8.59 10.19
N SER A 16 5.45 8.25 10.33
CA SER A 16 6.29 8.88 11.35
C SER A 16 6.36 10.41 11.12
N PRO A 17 6.59 11.23 12.17
CA PRO A 17 6.78 12.67 12.00
C PRO A 17 7.88 13.01 10.98
N SER A 18 8.95 12.20 10.92
CA SER A 18 10.02 12.32 9.94
C SER A 18 9.56 12.05 8.50
N GLU A 19 8.72 11.04 8.28
CA GLU A 19 8.17 10.76 6.95
C GLU A 19 7.21 11.86 6.51
N HIS A 20 6.33 12.31 7.42
CA HIS A 20 5.43 13.42 7.15
C HIS A 20 6.21 14.67 6.73
N LYS A 21 7.26 15.03 7.48
CA LYS A 21 8.14 16.15 7.16
C LYS A 21 8.77 16.00 5.77
N LYS A 22 9.29 14.81 5.45
CA LYS A 22 9.86 14.51 4.13
C LYS A 22 8.83 14.70 3.01
N TRP A 23 7.58 14.30 3.21
CA TRP A 23 6.54 14.46 2.19
C TRP A 23 6.21 15.93 1.95
N VAL A 24 6.13 16.73 3.02
CA VAL A 24 5.95 18.18 2.92
C VAL A 24 7.14 18.84 2.20
N GLU A 25 8.37 18.42 2.49
CA GLU A 25 9.58 18.92 1.80
C GLU A 25 9.56 18.60 0.31
N VAL A 26 9.18 17.38 -0.08
CA VAL A 26 9.05 17.00 -1.50
C VAL A 26 7.96 17.80 -2.19
N PHE A 27 6.81 18.00 -1.55
CA PHE A 27 5.75 18.85 -2.10
C PHE A 27 6.29 20.25 -2.42
N LYS A 28 6.93 20.90 -1.45
CA LYS A 28 7.50 22.24 -1.62
C LYS A 28 8.59 22.29 -2.68
N ALA A 29 9.39 21.24 -2.81
CA ALA A 29 10.42 21.15 -3.83
C ALA A 29 9.87 20.99 -5.25
N CYS A 30 8.66 20.41 -5.39
CA CYS A 30 8.01 20.20 -6.69
C CYS A 30 7.00 21.29 -7.05
N ASP A 31 6.53 22.08 -6.09
CA ASP A 31 5.65 23.23 -6.32
C ASP A 31 6.44 24.39 -6.94
N GLU A 32 6.71 24.27 -8.24
CA GLU A 32 7.34 25.32 -9.03
C GLU A 32 6.56 26.63 -8.88
N ASP A 33 7.27 27.73 -8.67
CA ASP A 33 6.73 29.08 -8.44
C ASP A 33 5.90 29.27 -7.15
N ASN A 34 5.92 28.30 -6.22
CA ASN A 34 5.16 28.35 -4.96
C ASN A 34 3.65 28.63 -5.18
N LYS A 35 3.04 27.92 -6.12
CA LYS A 35 1.62 28.07 -6.48
C LYS A 35 0.69 27.58 -5.37
N GLY A 36 1.19 26.74 -4.46
CA GLY A 36 0.42 26.08 -3.41
C GLY A 36 -0.23 24.77 -3.87
N TYR A 37 0.05 24.32 -5.09
CA TYR A 37 -0.50 23.09 -5.66
C TYR A 37 0.47 22.45 -6.66
N LEU A 38 0.39 21.13 -6.80
CA LEU A 38 1.14 20.39 -7.82
C LEU A 38 0.31 20.24 -9.09
N SER A 39 0.90 20.65 -10.21
CA SER A 39 0.40 20.27 -11.53
C SER A 39 0.55 18.76 -11.74
N ARG A 40 0.02 18.26 -12.87
CA ARG A 40 0.21 16.86 -13.25
C ARG A 40 1.68 16.50 -13.39
N GLU A 41 2.49 17.40 -13.91
CA GLU A 41 3.92 17.21 -14.14
C GLU A 41 4.69 17.24 -12.83
N ASP A 42 4.40 18.22 -11.96
CA ASP A 42 4.99 18.34 -10.61
C ASP A 42 4.72 17.09 -9.78
N PHE A 43 3.49 16.57 -9.84
CA PHE A 43 3.12 15.33 -9.17
C PHE A 43 3.94 14.13 -9.65
N LYS A 44 4.21 14.01 -10.96
CA LYS A 44 5.05 12.92 -11.49
C LYS A 44 6.47 13.01 -10.92
N VAL A 45 7.04 14.22 -10.81
CA VAL A 45 8.35 14.45 -10.20
C VAL A 45 8.34 14.05 -8.73
N ALA A 46 7.31 14.45 -7.98
CA ALA A 46 7.14 14.07 -6.58
C ALA A 46 7.06 12.54 -6.38
N VAL A 47 6.37 11.82 -7.27
CA VAL A 47 6.31 10.34 -7.23
C VAL A 47 7.69 9.72 -7.47
N VAL A 48 8.48 10.25 -8.41
CA VAL A 48 9.86 9.79 -8.63
C VAL A 48 10.71 10.01 -7.38
N MET A 49 10.62 11.18 -6.73
CA MET A 49 11.39 11.48 -5.52
C MET A 49 11.01 10.60 -4.32
N LEU A 50 9.72 10.24 -4.17
CA LEU A 50 9.23 9.49 -3.01
C LEU A 50 9.24 7.96 -3.16
N PHE A 51 9.08 7.48 -4.40
CA PHE A 51 8.88 6.07 -4.70
C PHE A 51 9.87 5.51 -5.72
N GLY A 52 10.70 6.35 -6.35
CA GLY A 52 11.80 5.91 -7.22
C GLY A 52 11.37 5.42 -8.60
N TYR A 53 10.14 5.70 -9.03
CA TYR A 53 9.67 5.31 -10.36
C TYR A 53 8.80 6.40 -10.98
N LYS A 54 8.74 6.41 -12.31
CA LYS A 54 7.88 7.32 -13.07
C LYS A 54 6.47 6.73 -13.20
N PRO A 55 5.43 7.41 -12.69
CA PRO A 55 4.07 6.89 -12.80
C PRO A 55 3.61 6.86 -14.26
N SER A 56 2.77 5.86 -14.58
CA SER A 56 2.20 5.72 -15.92
C SER A 56 1.17 6.81 -16.21
N LYS A 57 0.78 6.97 -17.49
CA LYS A 57 -0.29 7.89 -17.87
C LYS A 57 -1.58 7.58 -17.08
N ILE A 58 -1.95 6.30 -17.02
CA ILE A 58 -3.15 5.79 -16.36
C ILE A 58 -3.09 6.07 -14.85
N GLU A 59 -1.95 5.82 -14.20
CA GLU A 59 -1.80 6.09 -12.77
C GLU A 59 -1.93 7.58 -12.47
N ALA A 60 -1.25 8.44 -13.24
CA ALA A 60 -1.35 9.88 -13.07
C ALA A 60 -2.78 10.37 -13.32
N ASP A 61 -3.45 9.91 -14.39
CA ASP A 61 -4.85 10.27 -14.69
C ASP A 61 -5.78 9.82 -13.56
N SER A 62 -5.59 8.62 -13.01
CA SER A 62 -6.40 8.13 -11.89
C SER A 62 -6.28 9.00 -10.66
N VAL A 63 -5.09 9.53 -10.36
CA VAL A 63 -4.88 10.43 -9.23
C VAL A 63 -5.50 11.80 -9.52
N MET A 64 -5.25 12.37 -10.69
CA MET A 64 -5.80 13.68 -11.07
C MET A 64 -7.33 13.68 -11.07
N SER A 65 -7.97 12.60 -11.52
CA SER A 65 -9.43 12.46 -11.49
C SER A 65 -10.01 12.28 -10.08
N SER A 66 -9.18 11.96 -9.08
CA SER A 66 -9.61 11.81 -7.68
C SER A 66 -9.52 13.10 -6.87
N VAL A 67 -8.93 14.14 -7.46
CA VAL A 67 -8.74 15.48 -6.88
C VAL A 67 -9.96 16.33 -7.24
N ASP A 68 -10.29 17.33 -6.41
CA ASP A 68 -11.44 18.20 -6.67
C ASP A 68 -11.28 18.94 -8.01
N PRO A 69 -12.22 18.77 -8.97
CA PRO A 69 -12.11 19.38 -10.30
C PRO A 69 -12.17 20.92 -10.28
N ASN A 70 -12.60 21.54 -9.17
CA ASN A 70 -12.61 23.00 -9.02
C ASN A 70 -11.25 23.56 -8.58
N THR A 71 -10.28 22.70 -8.29
CA THR A 71 -8.95 23.11 -7.84
C THR A 71 -7.97 23.17 -9.00
N SER A 72 -6.97 24.03 -8.89
CA SER A 72 -5.96 24.23 -9.96
C SER A 72 -4.98 23.05 -10.09
N GLY A 73 -4.97 22.13 -9.12
CA GLY A 73 -4.12 20.96 -9.07
C GLY A 73 -4.12 20.36 -7.66
N ILE A 74 -3.18 19.45 -7.38
CA ILE A 74 -3.14 18.70 -6.12
C ILE A 74 -2.63 19.60 -4.99
N GLN A 75 -3.48 19.89 -4.01
CA GLN A 75 -3.09 20.66 -2.83
C GLN A 75 -2.27 19.81 -1.86
N LEU A 76 -1.54 20.46 -0.94
CA LEU A 76 -0.70 19.76 0.04
C LEU A 76 -1.46 18.67 0.82
N LYS A 77 -2.67 18.97 1.29
CA LYS A 77 -3.48 18.00 2.04
C LYS A 77 -3.80 16.75 1.21
N GLU A 78 -4.22 16.95 -0.03
CA GLU A 78 -4.56 15.86 -0.95
C GLU A 78 -3.31 15.04 -1.31
N PHE A 79 -2.19 15.73 -1.55
CA PHE A 79 -0.90 15.09 -1.81
C PHE A 79 -0.48 14.17 -0.65
N LEU A 80 -0.57 14.65 0.59
CA LEU A 80 -0.23 13.86 1.77
C LEU A 80 -1.12 12.61 1.90
N ASP A 81 -2.42 12.74 1.60
CA ASP A 81 -3.35 11.62 1.60
C ASP A 81 -3.06 10.60 0.50
N ILE A 82 -2.72 11.06 -0.72
CA ILE A 82 -2.32 10.20 -1.84
C ILE A 82 -1.05 9.42 -1.48
N VAL A 83 -0.02 10.10 -0.98
CA VAL A 83 1.26 9.49 -0.60
C VAL A 83 1.07 8.47 0.52
N ARG A 84 0.27 8.82 1.54
CA ARG A 84 -0.07 7.93 2.65
C ARG A 84 -0.75 6.65 2.17
N LYS A 85 -1.84 6.75 1.41
CA LYS A 85 -2.57 5.59 0.86
C LYS A 85 -1.65 4.70 0.02
N LYS A 86 -0.76 5.31 -0.77
CA LYS A 86 0.20 4.57 -1.59
C LYS A 86 1.25 3.83 -0.76
N LYS A 87 1.78 4.47 0.29
CA LYS A 87 2.71 3.83 1.25
C LYS A 87 2.03 2.68 2.00
N GLU A 88 0.80 2.88 2.48
CA GLU A 88 -0.02 1.85 3.11
C GLU A 88 -0.21 0.64 2.17
N ALA A 89 -0.56 0.87 0.90
CA ALA A 89 -0.68 -0.20 -0.09
C ALA A 89 0.65 -0.94 -0.34
N GLN A 90 1.78 -0.22 -0.43
CA GLN A 90 3.11 -0.84 -0.57
C GLN A 90 3.47 -1.70 0.65
N LEU A 91 3.18 -1.22 1.86
CA LEU A 91 3.43 -1.96 3.10
C LEU A 91 2.59 -3.24 3.15
N TYR A 92 1.30 -3.15 2.83
CA TYR A 92 0.42 -4.30 2.77
C TYR A 92 0.88 -5.34 1.74
N CYS A 93 1.16 -4.92 0.51
CA CYS A 93 1.69 -5.83 -0.52
C CYS A 93 3.02 -6.47 -0.12
N ASN A 94 3.91 -5.71 0.53
CA ASN A 94 5.15 -6.24 1.06
C ASN A 94 4.92 -7.25 2.18
N GLU A 95 4.02 -6.99 3.13
CA GLU A 95 3.69 -7.91 4.21
C GLU A 95 3.14 -9.24 3.65
N VAL A 96 2.18 -9.16 2.74
CA VAL A 96 1.61 -10.35 2.06
C VAL A 96 2.71 -11.13 1.33
N ARG A 97 3.61 -10.44 0.61
CA ARG A 97 4.74 -11.07 -0.07
C ARG A 97 5.68 -11.76 0.91
N HIS A 98 6.04 -11.14 2.04
CA HIS A 98 6.91 -11.76 3.04
C HIS A 98 6.26 -12.99 3.67
N ILE A 99 4.96 -12.92 3.99
CA ILE A 99 4.20 -14.06 4.53
C ILE A 99 4.19 -15.20 3.50
N PHE A 100 3.90 -14.88 2.25
CA PHE A 100 3.88 -15.86 1.16
C PHE A 100 5.25 -16.52 0.99
N THR A 101 6.34 -15.74 0.92
CA THR A 101 7.70 -16.26 0.80
C THR A 101 8.11 -17.12 2.01
N ALA A 102 7.63 -16.80 3.22
CA ALA A 102 7.87 -17.64 4.40
C ALA A 102 7.18 -19.01 4.30
N PHE A 103 6.07 -19.12 3.55
CA PHE A 103 5.35 -20.38 3.33
C PHE A 103 5.86 -21.15 2.11
N ASP A 104 6.33 -20.47 1.07
CA ASP A 104 6.89 -21.09 -0.15
C ASP A 104 8.34 -21.52 0.07
N ARG A 105 8.54 -22.55 0.89
CA ARG A 105 9.87 -23.06 1.29
C ARG A 105 10.73 -23.56 0.13
N HIS A 106 10.11 -23.81 -1.01
CA HIS A 106 10.77 -24.31 -2.22
C HIS A 106 10.95 -23.23 -3.28
N TYR A 107 10.54 -21.97 -3.01
CA TYR A 107 10.65 -20.83 -3.93
C TYR A 107 10.05 -21.10 -5.31
N ARG A 108 8.91 -21.79 -5.36
CA ARG A 108 8.23 -22.13 -6.63
C ARG A 108 7.38 -20.99 -7.18
N GLY A 109 7.07 -19.99 -6.37
CA GLY A 109 6.14 -18.91 -6.70
C GLY A 109 4.67 -19.29 -6.51
N TYR A 110 4.38 -20.48 -5.99
CA TYR A 110 3.03 -20.94 -5.65
C TYR A 110 3.06 -21.83 -4.40
N LEU A 111 1.98 -21.81 -3.62
CA LEU A 111 1.79 -22.70 -2.48
C LEU A 111 0.94 -23.89 -2.92
N THR A 112 1.45 -25.10 -2.68
CA THR A 112 0.65 -26.33 -2.76
C THR A 112 -0.16 -26.50 -1.47
N LEU A 113 -1.18 -27.36 -1.53
CA LEU A 113 -1.95 -27.73 -0.33
C LEU A 113 -1.03 -28.29 0.77
N GLU A 114 0.03 -29.01 0.38
CA GLU A 114 0.99 -29.56 1.32
C GLU A 114 1.83 -28.46 1.99
N ASP A 115 2.30 -27.45 1.25
CA ASP A 115 3.03 -26.30 1.82
C ASP A 115 2.14 -25.54 2.80
N PHE A 116 0.89 -25.31 2.41
CA PHE A 116 -0.11 -24.62 3.22
C PHE A 116 -0.41 -25.39 4.51
N LYS A 117 -0.64 -26.71 4.44
CA LYS A 117 -0.80 -27.57 5.62
C LYS A 117 0.43 -27.55 6.53
N LYS A 118 1.64 -27.64 5.97
CA LYS A 118 2.90 -27.58 6.74
C LYS A 118 3.08 -26.23 7.44
N ALA A 119 2.77 -25.13 6.74
CA ALA A 119 2.81 -23.79 7.29
C ALA A 119 1.85 -23.64 8.48
N PHE A 120 0.57 -23.98 8.30
CA PHE A 120 -0.45 -23.86 9.34
C PHE A 120 -0.21 -24.76 10.54
N LYS A 121 0.34 -25.97 10.35
CA LYS A 121 0.77 -26.82 11.47
C LYS A 121 1.83 -26.15 12.35
N ARG A 122 2.67 -25.27 11.79
CA ARG A 122 3.71 -24.56 12.54
C ARG A 122 3.20 -23.28 13.20
N VAL A 123 2.38 -22.49 12.50
CA VAL A 123 1.93 -21.17 13.00
C VAL A 123 0.62 -21.22 13.78
N ALA A 124 -0.23 -22.22 13.53
CA ALA A 124 -1.55 -22.40 14.15
C ALA A 124 -1.85 -23.89 14.39
N PRO A 125 -1.07 -24.59 15.23
CA PRO A 125 -1.18 -26.05 15.43
C PRO A 125 -2.54 -26.51 15.98
N LYS A 126 -3.34 -25.59 16.54
CA LYS A 126 -4.69 -25.87 17.06
C LYS A 126 -5.78 -25.85 15.98
N LEU A 127 -5.48 -25.37 14.77
CA LEU A 127 -6.46 -25.34 13.69
C LEU A 127 -6.64 -26.76 13.13
N SER A 128 -7.89 -27.19 12.93
CA SER A 128 -8.16 -28.52 12.37
C SER A 128 -7.82 -28.57 10.88
N GLU A 129 -7.37 -29.73 10.42
CA GLU A 129 -7.02 -29.93 8.99
C GLU A 129 -8.20 -29.69 8.05
N ARG A 130 -9.43 -29.92 8.53
CA ARG A 130 -10.66 -29.60 7.79
C ARG A 130 -10.79 -28.10 7.49
N ILE A 131 -10.54 -27.24 8.49
CA ILE A 131 -10.60 -25.78 8.29
C ILE A 131 -9.49 -25.33 7.34
N ILE A 132 -8.29 -25.91 7.47
CA ILE A 132 -7.16 -25.62 6.56
C ILE A 132 -7.53 -25.94 5.11
N LEU A 133 -8.18 -27.09 4.87
CA LEU A 133 -8.65 -27.52 3.55
C LEU A 133 -9.74 -26.61 2.98
N GLU A 134 -10.68 -26.16 3.81
CA GLU A 134 -11.76 -25.27 3.38
C GLU A 134 -11.24 -23.89 2.96
N VAL A 135 -10.19 -23.38 3.60
CA VAL A 135 -9.59 -22.06 3.32
C VAL A 135 -8.65 -22.08 2.11
N PHE A 136 -8.10 -23.24 1.74
CA PHE A 136 -7.16 -23.38 0.61
C PHE A 136 -7.86 -23.43 -0.78
N ARG A 137 -9.15 -23.14 -0.87
CA ARG A 137 -9.92 -23.26 -2.12
C ARG A 137 -9.65 -22.13 -3.10
#